data_AF-A0A4Z0R387-F1
#
_entry.id   AF-A0A4Z0R387-F1
#
_cell.length_a   1.000
_cell.length_b   1.000
_cell.length_c   1.000
_cell.angle_alpha   90.00
_cell.angle_beta   90.00
_cell.angle_gamma   90.00
#
_symmetry.space_group_name_H-M   'P 1'
#
loop_
_entity.id
_entity.type
_entity.pdbx_description
1 polymer ?
#
loop_
_entity_poly.entity_id
_entity_poly.type
_entity_poly.pdbx_seq_one_letter_code
_entity_poly.pdbx_strand_id
1 'polypeptide(L)'
;MLKKSLLVGVVVLLLSFFLGICTYVKTSNLHRSIKVEDISSITLWGGYCGYKEATQEELGKIVNWFNSASGIRENEGFAGETPGSGIILNEKNGETFSIIRSGKDFEVQRNDRSGKKRSYWAIQKELKTLLNELAQ
;
A
#
# COMPACT_ATOMS: atom_id res chain seq x y z
N MET A 1 -27.13 25.96 -31.96
CA MET A 1 -26.00 26.01 -31.01
C MET A 1 -26.14 24.98 -29.88
N LEU A 2 -27.34 24.77 -29.34
CA LEU A 2 -27.64 23.76 -28.30
C LEU A 2 -27.11 22.33 -28.58
N LYS A 3 -27.22 21.84 -29.82
CA LYS A 3 -26.73 20.49 -30.19
C LYS A 3 -25.22 20.34 -30.12
N LYS A 4 -24.46 21.41 -30.41
CA LYS A 4 -22.99 21.42 -30.35
C LYS A 4 -22.51 21.51 -28.90
N SER A 5 -23.16 22.30 -28.05
CA SER A 5 -22.85 22.38 -26.63
C SER A 5 -23.21 21.10 -25.87
N LEU A 6 -24.31 20.43 -26.24
CA LEU A 6 -24.68 19.13 -25.66
C LEU A 6 -23.66 18.03 -26.02
N LEU A 7 -23.21 17.99 -27.29
CA LEU A 7 -22.18 17.05 -27.74
C LEU A 7 -20.86 17.25 -26.99
N VAL A 8 -20.41 18.51 -26.83
CA VAL A 8 -19.20 18.83 -26.07
C VAL A 8 -19.34 18.41 -24.61
N GLY A 9 -20.50 18.67 -23.98
CA GLY A 9 -20.78 18.23 -22.61
C GLY A 9 -20.67 16.71 -22.44
N VAL A 10 -21.26 15.93 -23.34
CA VAL A 10 -21.17 14.46 -23.31
C VAL A 10 -19.74 13.96 -23.49
N VAL A 11 -18.97 14.57 -24.41
CA VAL A 11 -17.56 14.19 -24.65
C VAL A 11 -16.70 14.48 -23.42
N VAL A 12 -16.86 15.63 -22.78
CA VAL A 12 -16.13 15.98 -21.54
C VAL A 12 -16.47 14.98 -20.42
N LEU A 13 -17.75 14.63 -20.26
CA LEU A 13 -18.21 13.72 -19.22
C LEU A 13 -17.66 12.30 -19.44
N LEU A 14 -17.65 11.82 -20.68
CA LEU A 14 -17.04 10.54 -21.05
C LEU A 14 -15.53 10.54 -20.80
N LEU A 15 -14.81 11.62 -21.13
CA LEU A 15 -13.38 11.75 -20.88
C LEU A 15 -13.06 11.74 -19.38
N SER A 16 -13.83 12.48 -18.56
CA SER A 16 -13.67 12.47 -17.11
C SER A 16 -13.93 11.09 -16.50
N PHE A 17 -14.98 10.41 -16.98
CA PHE A 17 -15.29 9.05 -16.55
C PHE A 17 -14.18 8.06 -16.92
N PHE A 18 -13.68 8.12 -18.15
CA PHE A 18 -12.61 7.25 -18.62
C PHE A 18 -11.30 7.48 -17.85
N LEU A 19 -10.96 8.74 -17.58
CA LEU A 19 -9.80 9.10 -16.77
C LEU A 19 -9.93 8.55 -15.33
N GLY A 20 -11.12 8.63 -14.74
CA GLY A 20 -11.41 8.05 -13.42
C GLY A 20 -11.24 6.53 -13.38
N ILE A 21 -11.67 5.82 -14.44
CA ILE A 21 -11.46 4.37 -14.53
C ILE A 21 -9.97 4.04 -14.64
N CYS A 22 -9.24 4.72 -15.52
CA CYS A 22 -7.82 4.45 -15.73
C CYS A 22 -6.99 4.64 -14.45
N THR A 23 -7.27 5.71 -13.68
CA THR A 23 -6.58 5.95 -12.40
C THR A 23 -6.94 4.91 -11.35
N TYR A 24 -8.22 4.54 -11.24
CA TYR A 24 -8.68 3.50 -10.31
C TYR A 24 -8.02 2.13 -10.59
N VAL A 25 -7.97 1.72 -11.86
CA VAL A 25 -7.34 0.45 -12.25
C VAL A 25 -5.83 0.48 -11.97
N LYS A 26 -5.14 1.60 -12.20
CA LYS A 26 -3.70 1.70 -11.89
C LYS A 26 -3.45 1.55 -10.38
N THR A 27 -4.21 2.26 -9.55
CA THR A 27 -4.03 2.23 -8.09
C THR A 27 -4.38 0.88 -7.46
N SER A 28 -5.48 0.24 -7.88
CA SER A 28 -5.89 -1.08 -7.38
C SER A 28 -4.89 -2.21 -7.72
N ASN A 29 -4.12 -2.05 -8.81
CA ASN A 29 -3.04 -2.97 -9.13
C ASN A 29 -1.79 -2.78 -8.26
N LEU A 30 -1.60 -1.59 -7.65
CA LEU A 30 -0.49 -1.34 -6.73
C LEU A 30 -0.84 -1.76 -5.31
N HIS A 31 -2.00 -1.32 -4.82
CA HIS A 31 -2.46 -1.60 -3.46
C HIS A 31 -3.63 -2.58 -3.47
N ARG A 32 -3.35 -3.83 -3.12
CA ARG A 32 -4.34 -4.91 -3.01
C ARG A 32 -4.67 -5.12 -1.55
N SER A 33 -5.94 -4.95 -1.18
CA SER A 33 -6.41 -5.27 0.17
C SER A 33 -6.12 -6.73 0.53
N ILE A 34 -5.82 -6.96 1.80
CA ILE A 34 -5.53 -8.26 2.37
C ILE A 34 -6.58 -8.62 3.42
N LYS A 35 -6.77 -9.91 3.68
CA LYS A 35 -7.66 -10.39 4.73
C LYS A 35 -6.86 -11.11 5.80
N VAL A 36 -7.32 -11.01 7.05
CA VAL A 36 -6.71 -11.71 8.18
C VAL A 36 -6.62 -13.21 7.92
N GLU A 37 -7.67 -13.82 7.35
CA GLU A 37 -7.67 -15.25 7.05
C GLU A 37 -6.62 -15.70 6.03
N ASP A 38 -6.10 -14.78 5.20
CA ASP A 38 -5.10 -15.07 4.16
C ASP A 38 -3.66 -14.92 4.68
N ILE A 39 -3.47 -14.35 5.87
CA ILE A 39 -2.16 -14.13 6.49
C ILE A 39 -1.70 -15.38 7.24
N SER A 40 -0.48 -15.82 6.97
CA SER A 40 0.18 -16.88 7.73
C SER A 40 0.95 -16.33 8.93
N SER A 41 1.63 -15.18 8.77
CA SER A 41 2.45 -14.58 9.81
C SER A 41 2.67 -13.09 9.54
N ILE A 42 2.91 -12.31 10.60
CA ILE A 42 3.32 -10.91 10.52
C ILE A 42 4.49 -10.72 11.48
N THR A 43 5.65 -10.39 10.93
CA THR A 43 6.86 -10.15 11.71
C THR A 43 7.19 -8.66 11.71
N LEU A 44 7.18 -8.04 12.89
CA LEU A 44 7.64 -6.68 13.13
C LEU A 44 9.15 -6.69 13.31
N TRP A 45 9.85 -5.70 12.74
CA TRP A 45 11.28 -5.55 12.95
C TRP A 45 11.69 -4.08 13.08
N GLY A 46 12.77 -3.84 13.81
CA GLY A 46 13.34 -2.51 14.01
C GLY A 46 14.37 -2.48 15.14
N GLY A 47 15.05 -1.34 15.29
CA GLY A 47 16.12 -1.15 16.29
C GLY A 47 15.70 -1.53 17.72
N TYR A 48 14.51 -1.08 18.15
CA TYR A 48 13.97 -1.34 19.48
C TYR A 48 13.71 -2.82 19.80
N CYS A 49 13.14 -3.54 18.84
CA CYS A 49 12.51 -4.84 19.10
C CYS A 49 13.24 -6.02 18.45
N GLY A 50 14.25 -5.78 17.61
CA GLY A 50 14.87 -6.80 16.79
C GLY A 50 13.86 -7.38 15.82
N TYR A 51 13.44 -8.62 16.06
CA TYR A 51 12.35 -9.30 15.34
C TYR A 51 11.31 -9.81 16.33
N LYS A 52 10.05 -9.45 16.11
CA LYS A 52 8.91 -9.84 16.95
C LYS A 52 7.75 -10.29 16.07
N GLU A 53 7.19 -11.46 16.35
CA GLU A 53 5.94 -11.89 15.72
C GLU A 53 4.75 -11.10 16.30
N ALA A 54 3.85 -10.64 15.44
CA ALA A 54 2.67 -9.90 15.85
C ALA A 54 1.67 -10.81 16.58
N THR A 55 1.07 -10.28 17.64
CA THR A 55 -0.09 -10.91 18.30
C THR A 55 -1.31 -10.88 17.37
N GLN A 56 -2.34 -11.68 17.69
CA GLN A 56 -3.59 -11.68 16.92
C GLN A 56 -4.29 -10.31 16.91
N GLU A 57 -4.19 -9.56 18.01
CA GLU A 57 -4.72 -8.20 18.09
C GLU A 57 -3.94 -7.23 17.19
N GLU A 58 -2.61 -7.28 17.23
CA GLU A 58 -1.75 -6.48 16.34
C GLU A 58 -2.00 -6.81 14.87
N LEU A 59 -2.17 -8.10 14.53
CA LEU A 59 -2.47 -8.56 13.18
C LEU A 59 -3.75 -7.88 12.65
N GLY A 60 -4.85 -7.96 13.40
CA GLY A 60 -6.12 -7.34 12.99
C GLY A 60 -5.99 -5.82 12.77
N LYS A 61 -5.25 -5.13 13.65
CA LYS A 61 -4.99 -3.69 13.51
C LYS A 61 -4.15 -3.38 12.28
N ILE A 62 -3.05 -4.08 12.06
CA ILE A 62 -2.15 -3.88 10.91
C ILE A 62 -2.88 -4.10 9.59
N VAL A 63 -3.68 -5.16 9.49
CA VAL A 63 -4.51 -5.45 8.30
C VAL A 63 -5.49 -4.32 8.03
N ASN A 64 -6.21 -3.85 9.06
CA ASN A 64 -7.17 -2.76 8.93
C ASN A 64 -6.49 -1.45 8.51
N TRP A 65 -5.36 -1.10 9.15
CA TRP A 65 -4.59 0.08 8.78
C TRP A 65 -4.09 -0.03 7.34
N PHE A 66 -3.48 -1.15 6.96
CA PHE A 66 -3.02 -1.36 5.60
C PHE A 66 -4.15 -1.17 4.57
N ASN A 67 -5.31 -1.80 4.77
CA ASN A 67 -6.44 -1.70 3.86
C ASN A 67 -7.08 -0.30 3.79
N SER A 68 -6.94 0.49 4.87
CA SER A 68 -7.41 1.89 4.94
C SER A 68 -6.44 2.89 4.31
N ALA A 69 -5.28 2.45 3.82
CA ALA A 69 -4.26 3.33 3.29
C ALA A 69 -4.74 4.10 2.05
N SER A 70 -4.28 5.34 1.95
CA SER A 70 -4.64 6.25 0.86
C SER A 70 -3.39 6.89 0.25
N GLY A 71 -3.57 7.77 -0.73
CA GLY A 71 -2.43 8.49 -1.34
C GLY A 71 -1.41 7.56 -2.00
N ILE A 72 -1.87 6.45 -2.60
CA ILE A 72 -1.03 5.43 -3.22
C ILE A 72 -0.28 6.03 -4.40
N ARG A 73 1.06 6.00 -4.34
CA ARG A 73 1.95 6.55 -5.37
C ARG A 73 3.07 5.57 -5.66
N GLU A 74 3.22 5.20 -6.93
CA GLU A 74 4.26 4.27 -7.36
C GLU A 74 5.66 4.81 -7.07
N ASN A 75 6.56 3.93 -6.62
CA ASN A 75 7.97 4.21 -6.37
C ASN A 75 8.83 3.31 -7.28
N GLU A 76 8.78 3.59 -8.59
CA GLU A 76 9.42 2.75 -9.63
C GLU A 76 10.93 2.57 -9.41
N GLY A 77 11.59 3.59 -8.84
CA GLY A 77 13.02 3.60 -8.60
C GLY A 77 13.46 3.01 -7.26
N PHE A 78 12.52 2.52 -6.43
CA PHE A 78 12.81 2.14 -5.04
C PHE A 78 13.55 3.26 -4.29
N ALA A 79 13.18 4.51 -4.59
CA ALA A 79 13.78 5.68 -3.99
C ALA A 79 13.39 5.76 -2.52
N GLY A 80 14.34 6.12 -1.66
CA GLY A 80 14.12 6.17 -0.22
C GLY A 80 15.43 6.05 0.54
N GLU A 81 15.33 6.08 1.86
CA GLU A 81 16.43 5.79 2.76
C GLU A 81 16.34 4.33 3.21
N THR A 82 17.47 3.76 3.66
CA THR A 82 17.47 2.44 4.30
C THR A 82 16.51 2.45 5.49
N PRO A 83 15.46 1.59 5.50
CA PRO A 83 14.47 1.62 6.55
C PRO A 83 15.07 1.15 7.88
N GLY A 84 14.85 1.92 8.95
CA GLY A 84 15.23 1.55 10.32
C GLY A 84 14.24 0.59 11.00
N SER A 85 13.08 0.35 10.37
CA SER A 85 12.03 -0.54 10.86
C SER A 85 11.06 -0.93 9.74
N GLY A 86 10.32 -2.00 9.98
CA GLY A 86 9.31 -2.48 9.06
C GLY A 86 8.47 -3.62 9.60
N ILE A 87 7.61 -4.11 8.71
CA ILE A 87 6.70 -5.23 8.92
C ILE A 87 6.84 -6.14 7.72
N ILE A 88 7.07 -7.42 7.96
CA ILE A 88 7.06 -8.47 6.93
C ILE A 88 5.74 -9.21 7.06
N LEU A 89 4.96 -9.26 5.99
CA LEU A 89 3.72 -10.02 5.92
C LEU A 89 3.92 -11.22 5.00
N ASN A 90 3.58 -12.40 5.52
CA ASN A 90 3.54 -13.64 4.76
C ASN A 90 2.08 -14.06 4.59
N GLU A 91 1.65 -14.26 3.34
CA GLU A 91 0.36 -14.81 3.00
C GLU A 91 0.44 -16.35 2.88
N LYS A 92 -0.66 -17.04 3.17
CA LYS A 92 -0.77 -18.51 3.08
C LYS A 92 -0.57 -19.05 1.67
N ASN A 93 -0.73 -18.20 0.65
CA ASN A 93 -0.44 -18.52 -0.75
C ASN A 93 1.06 -18.47 -1.09
N GLY A 94 1.93 -18.14 -0.12
CA GLY A 94 3.37 -18.01 -0.29
C GLY A 94 3.84 -16.62 -0.76
N GLU A 95 2.93 -15.67 -0.98
CA GLU A 95 3.31 -14.29 -1.26
C GLU A 95 3.85 -13.60 0.00
N THR A 96 4.98 -12.90 -0.13
CA THR A 96 5.57 -12.09 0.94
C THR A 96 5.68 -10.64 0.47
N PHE A 97 5.37 -9.70 1.35
CA PHE A 97 5.63 -8.29 1.12
C PHE A 97 6.00 -7.56 2.40
N SER A 98 6.68 -6.43 2.24
CA SER A 98 7.19 -5.61 3.33
C SER A 98 6.48 -4.27 3.36
N ILE A 99 6.15 -3.79 4.56
CA ILE A 99 5.71 -2.42 4.84
C ILE A 99 6.84 -1.77 5.65
N ILE A 100 7.46 -0.74 5.11
CA ILE A 100 8.68 -0.17 5.68
C ILE A 100 8.54 1.32 5.98
N ARG A 101 9.26 1.77 7.01
CA ARG A 101 9.32 3.18 7.36
C ARG A 101 10.04 3.97 6.26
N SER A 102 9.35 4.93 5.62
CA SER A 102 9.95 5.73 4.53
C SER A 102 9.47 7.19 4.55
N GLY A 103 10.33 8.14 4.93
CA GLY A 103 10.01 9.58 4.90
C GLY A 103 8.76 9.96 5.71
N LYS A 104 7.84 10.73 5.10
CA LYS A 104 6.55 11.11 5.71
C LYS A 104 5.46 10.03 5.60
N ASP A 105 5.62 9.13 4.63
CA ASP A 105 4.67 8.08 4.29
C ASP A 105 5.17 6.74 4.85
N PHE A 106 4.60 5.62 4.40
CA PHE A 106 5.27 4.33 4.45
C PHE A 106 5.41 3.79 3.04
N GLU A 107 6.36 2.89 2.84
CA GLU A 107 6.58 2.23 1.57
C GLU A 107 6.17 0.76 1.67
N VAL A 108 5.59 0.24 0.60
CA VAL A 108 5.26 -1.18 0.49
C VAL A 108 6.06 -1.77 -0.65
N GLN A 109 6.76 -2.87 -0.40
CA GLN A 109 7.55 -3.60 -1.37
C GLN A 109 6.98 -5.01 -1.54
N ARG A 110 6.56 -5.35 -2.75
CA ARG A 110 5.86 -6.61 -3.06
C ARG A 110 6.30 -7.16 -4.42
N ASN A 111 6.28 -8.48 -4.58
CA ASN A 111 6.36 -9.09 -5.90
C ASN A 111 4.98 -9.06 -6.55
N ASP A 112 4.88 -8.57 -7.78
CA ASP A 112 3.67 -8.73 -8.57
C ASP A 112 3.49 -10.19 -9.03
N ARG A 113 2.36 -10.47 -9.70
CA ARG A 113 2.03 -11.82 -10.19
C ARG A 113 3.07 -12.42 -11.15
N SER A 114 3.92 -11.59 -11.76
CA SER A 114 5.00 -12.03 -12.65
C SER A 114 6.33 -12.24 -11.93
N GLY A 115 6.36 -12.06 -10.60
CA GLY A 115 7.57 -12.12 -9.78
C GLY A 115 8.40 -10.83 -9.84
N LYS A 116 7.94 -9.79 -10.53
CA LYS A 116 8.64 -8.51 -10.60
C LYS A 116 8.41 -7.74 -9.31
N LYS A 117 9.49 -7.27 -8.68
CA LYS A 117 9.40 -6.37 -7.52
C LYS A 117 8.71 -5.07 -7.92
N ARG A 118 7.78 -4.63 -7.09
CA ARG A 118 7.13 -3.32 -7.14
C ARG A 118 7.25 -2.64 -5.79
N SER A 119 7.32 -1.32 -5.83
CA SER A 119 7.29 -0.47 -4.64
C SER A 119 6.30 0.67 -4.83
N TYR A 120 5.63 1.07 -3.75
CA TYR A 120 4.77 2.25 -3.71
C TYR A 120 4.75 2.89 -2.32
N TRP A 121 4.56 4.20 -2.27
CA TRP A 121 4.25 4.93 -1.04
C TRP A 121 2.75 4.98 -0.78
N ALA A 122 2.40 4.96 0.50
CA ALA A 122 1.03 5.08 0.95
C ALA A 122 0.94 5.81 2.29
N ILE A 123 -0.23 6.38 2.57
CA ILE A 123 -0.49 7.23 3.72
C ILE A 123 -1.47 6.54 4.64
N GLN A 124 -1.03 6.28 5.87
CA GLN A 124 -1.87 5.85 6.98
C GLN A 124 -1.16 6.20 8.30
N LYS A 125 -1.84 6.94 9.17
CA LYS A 125 -1.23 7.60 10.33
C LYS A 125 -0.76 6.61 11.40
N GLU A 126 -1.61 5.69 11.80
CA GLU A 126 -1.36 4.72 12.87
C GLU A 126 -0.24 3.74 12.49
N LEU A 127 -0.25 3.24 11.25
CA LEU A 127 0.79 2.39 10.70
C LEU A 127 2.13 3.12 10.63
N LYS A 128 2.11 4.41 10.25
CA LYS A 128 3.30 5.26 10.29
C LYS A 128 3.82 5.44 11.72
N THR A 129 2.93 5.66 12.68
CA THR A 129 3.29 5.76 14.10
C THR A 129 3.94 4.46 14.58
N LEU A 130 3.32 3.31 14.34
CA LEU A 130 3.89 2.00 14.70
C LEU A 130 5.30 1.83 14.11
N LEU A 131 5.48 2.12 12.81
CA LEU A 131 6.79 2.04 12.17
C LEU A 131 7.82 2.97 12.82
N ASN A 132 7.44 4.18 13.20
CA ASN A 132 8.33 5.10 13.90
C ASN A 132 8.69 4.63 15.31
N GLU A 133 7.76 4.00 16.03
CA GLU A 133 8.01 3.42 17.37
C GLU A 133 8.98 2.24 17.29
N LEU A 134 8.82 1.36 16.28
CA LEU A 134 9.73 0.24 16.05
C LEU A 134 11.18 0.66 15.72
N ALA A 135 11.36 1.87 15.20
CA ALA A 135 12.67 2.41 14.81
C ALA A 135 13.44 3.11 15.94
N GLN A 136 12.79 3.37 17.08
CA GLN A 136 13.43 3.98 18.26
C GLN A 136 14.29 2.96 19.01
#